data_AF-Q4FS11-F1
#
_entry.id   AF-Q4FS11-F1
#
_cell.length_a   1.000
_cell.length_b   1.000
_cell.length_c   1.000
_cell.angle_alpha   90.00
_cell.angle_beta   90.00
_cell.angle_gamma   90.00
#
_symmetry.space_group_name_H-M   'P 1'
#
loop_
_entity.id
_entity.type
_entity.pdbx_description
1 polymer ?
#
loop_
_entity_poly.entity_id
_entity_poly.type
_entity_poly.pdbx_seq_one_letter_code
_entity_poly.pdbx_strand_id
1 'polypeptide(L)' 'MTEKTEENAATHKRKLIDKFLIKLTKEEPQMYYATTSEIARSLYSMLKEHTNRLTIEEQALIRHMTIEEIQGLLGFHVK' A
#
# COMPACT_ATOMS: atom_id res chain seq x y z
N MET A 1 -3.30 -2.80 25.95
CA MET A 1 -4.01 -1.75 25.16
C MET A 1 -3.35 -1.48 23.80
N THR A 2 -2.29 -2.20 23.41
CA THR A 2 -1.53 -1.99 22.17
C THR A 2 -2.13 -2.72 20.95
N GLU A 3 -2.68 -3.92 21.13
CA GLU A 3 -3.18 -4.77 20.03
C GLU A 3 -4.29 -4.12 19.18
N LYS A 4 -5.26 -3.44 19.81
CA LYS A 4 -6.37 -2.76 19.09
C LYS A 4 -5.90 -1.62 18.19
N THR A 5 -4.79 -0.96 18.54
CA THR A 5 -4.28 0.20 17.78
C THR A 5 -3.47 -0.27 16.58
N GLU A 6 -2.72 -1.35 16.73
CA GLU A 6 -1.92 -1.96 15.65
C GLU A 6 -2.79 -2.65 14.60
N GLU A 7 -3.83 -3.38 15.02
CA GLU A 7 -4.82 -3.98 14.12
C GLU A 7 -5.52 -2.90 13.25
N ASN A 8 -5.79 -1.76 13.88
CA ASN A 8 -6.39 -0.62 13.19
C ASN A 8 -5.41 -0.01 12.17
N ALA A 9 -4.13 0.14 12.51
CA ALA A 9 -3.12 0.67 11.60
C ALA A 9 -2.88 -0.25 10.40
N ALA A 10 -2.79 -1.57 10.61
CA ALA A 10 -2.64 -2.55 9.53
C ALA A 10 -3.84 -2.52 8.56
N THR A 11 -5.05 -2.40 9.10
CA THR A 11 -6.28 -2.28 8.31
C THR A 11 -6.28 -1.00 7.47
N HIS A 12 -5.86 0.13 8.05
CA HIS A 12 -5.77 1.39 7.31
C HIS A 12 -4.69 1.35 6.21
N LYS A 13 -3.52 0.79 6.51
CA LYS A 13 -2.46 0.57 5.52
C LYS A 13 -2.96 -0.27 4.35
N ARG A 14 -3.68 -1.37 4.62
CA ARG A 14 -4.28 -2.20 3.57
C ARG A 14 -5.23 -1.42 2.68
N LYS A 15 -6.18 -0.69 3.26
CA LYS A 15 -7.12 0.15 2.49
C LYS A 15 -6.41 1.17 1.60
N LEU A 16 -5.32 1.75 2.11
CA LEU A 16 -4.50 2.68 1.35
C LEU A 16 -3.78 1.98 0.19
N ILE A 17 -3.17 0.81 0.43
CA ILE A 17 -2.55 -0.01 -0.61
C ILE A 17 -3.56 -0.41 -1.70
N ASP A 18 -4.76 -0.86 -1.32
CA ASP A 18 -5.79 -1.24 -2.29
C ASP A 18 -6.21 -0.05 -3.19
N LYS A 19 -6.35 1.15 -2.60
CA LYS A 19 -6.63 2.39 -3.34
C LYS A 19 -5.53 2.70 -4.37
N PHE A 20 -4.26 2.57 -3.97
CA PHE A 20 -3.13 2.80 -4.87
C PHE A 20 -2.97 1.68 -5.90
N LEU A 21 -3.32 0.44 -5.58
CA LEU A 21 -3.32 -0.68 -6.52
C LEU A 21 -4.36 -0.51 -7.63
N ILE A 22 -5.57 -0.07 -7.28
CA ILE A 22 -6.60 0.28 -8.27
C ILE A 22 -6.11 1.41 -9.17
N LYS A 23 -5.42 2.40 -8.60
CA LYS A 23 -4.86 3.51 -9.38
C LYS A 23 -3.76 3.03 -10.33
N LEU A 24 -2.79 2.28 -9.81
CA LEU A 24 -1.69 1.72 -10.57
C LEU A 24 -2.19 0.87 -11.75
N THR A 25 -3.14 -0.03 -11.52
CA THR A 25 -3.67 -0.91 -12.58
C THR A 25 -4.50 -0.16 -13.63
N LYS A 26 -5.06 1.02 -13.29
CA LYS A 26 -5.71 1.92 -14.26
C LYS A 26 -4.70 2.70 -15.11
N GLU A 27 -3.61 3.15 -14.51
CA GLU A 27 -2.55 3.91 -15.19
C GLU A 27 -1.62 3.00 -16.00
N GLU A 28 -1.40 1.78 -15.50
CA GLU A 28 -0.49 0.78 -16.04
C GLU A 28 -1.18 -0.60 -16.13
N PRO A 29 -2.02 -0.85 -17.15
CA PRO A 29 -2.74 -2.12 -17.29
C PRO A 29 -1.84 -3.37 -17.35
N GLN A 30 -0.57 -3.24 -17.77
CA GLN A 30 0.38 -4.34 -17.73
C GLN A 30 0.59 -4.91 -16.31
N MET A 31 0.31 -4.12 -15.27
CA MET A 31 0.46 -4.52 -13.88
C MET A 31 -0.52 -5.62 -13.46
N TYR A 32 -1.60 -5.89 -14.22
CA TYR A 32 -2.48 -7.03 -13.97
C TYR A 32 -1.76 -8.39 -14.09
N TYR A 33 -0.67 -8.44 -14.84
CA TYR A 33 0.11 -9.66 -15.07
C TYR A 33 1.51 -9.60 -14.42
N ALA A 34 1.81 -8.52 -13.70
CA ALA A 34 3.09 -8.34 -13.03
C ALA A 34 3.18 -9.20 -11.76
N THR A 35 4.41 -9.54 -11.37
CA THR A 35 4.66 -10.23 -10.10
C THR A 35 4.34 -9.31 -8.92
N THR A 36 4.01 -9.90 -7.76
CA THR A 36 3.78 -9.13 -6.52
C THR A 36 4.96 -8.21 -6.18
N SER A 37 6.19 -8.64 -6.47
CA SER A 37 7.40 -7.84 -6.27
C SER A 37 7.46 -6.60 -7.16
N GLU A 38 7.05 -6.73 -8.43
CA GLU A 38 7.00 -5.61 -9.38
C GLU A 38 5.88 -4.63 -9.02
N ILE A 39 4.70 -5.15 -8.65
CA ILE A 39 3.58 -4.35 -8.17
C ILE A 39 4.00 -3.58 -6.91
N ALA A 40 4.65 -4.23 -5.95
CA ALA A 40 5.07 -3.58 -4.71
C ALA A 40 6.09 -2.46 -4.92
N ARG A 41 7.07 -2.63 -5.81
CA ARG A 41 8.03 -1.58 -6.18
C ARG A 41 7.34 -0.38 -6.84
N SER A 42 6.40 -0.65 -7.73
CA SER A 42 5.64 0.38 -8.44
C SER A 42 4.74 1.15 -7.49
N LEU A 43 4.04 0.46 -6.58
CA LEU A 43 3.25 1.07 -5.51
C LEU A 43 4.11 1.89 -4.56
N TYR A 44 5.27 1.39 -4.16
CA TYR A 44 6.19 2.14 -3.29
C TYR A 44 6.56 3.48 -3.93
N SER A 45 6.92 3.48 -5.21
CA SER A 45 7.27 4.69 -5.96
C SER A 45 6.07 5.63 -6.06
N MET A 46 4.89 5.11 -6.45
CA MET A 46 3.67 5.90 -6.56
C MET A 46 3.25 6.52 -5.23
N LEU A 47 3.38 5.81 -4.11
CA LEU A 47 3.11 6.33 -2.77
C LEU A 47 4.03 7.49 -2.42
N LYS A 48 5.34 7.40 -2.73
CA LYS A 48 6.30 8.49 -2.51
C LYS A 48 5.95 9.72 -3.34
N GLU A 49 5.62 9.55 -4.61
CA GLU A 49 5.21 10.64 -5.51
C GLU A 49 3.92 11.34 -5.04
N HIS A 50 3.01 10.58 -4.44
CA HIS A 50 1.70 11.08 -4.02
C HIS A 50 1.61 11.41 -2.54
N THR A 51 2.71 11.29 -1.77
CA THR A 51 2.70 11.48 -0.31
C THR A 51 2.10 12.83 0.08
N ASN A 52 2.45 13.91 -0.64
CA ASN A 52 1.96 15.26 -0.35
C ASN A 52 0.45 15.46 -0.61
N ARG A 53 -0.20 14.52 -1.32
CA ARG A 53 -1.65 14.54 -1.60
C ARG A 53 -2.46 13.71 -0.60
N LEU A 54 -1.79 13.05 0.35
CA LEU A 54 -2.40 12.25 1.41
C LEU A 54 -2.70 13.10 2.64
N THR A 55 -3.64 12.65 3.47
CA THR A 55 -3.90 13.27 4.78
C THR A 55 -2.69 13.10 5.70
N ILE A 56 -2.59 13.92 6.77
CA ILE A 56 -1.50 13.80 7.75
C ILE A 56 -1.45 12.39 8.36
N GLU A 57 -2.62 11.78 8.61
CA GLU A 57 -2.72 10.41 9.14
C GLU A 57 -2.21 9.37 8.14
N GLU A 58 -2.61 9.46 6.87
CA GLU A 58 -2.13 8.57 5.81
C GLU A 58 -0.62 8.73 5.58
N GLN A 59 -0.10 9.96 5.61
CA GLN A 59 1.34 10.22 5.52
C GLN A 59 2.10 9.56 6.68
N ALA A 60 1.59 9.65 7.91
CA ALA A 60 2.19 9.00 9.07
C ALA A 60 2.21 7.47 8.91
N LEU A 61 1.15 6.89 8.35
CA LEU A 61 1.05 5.44 8.11
C LEU A 61 2.07 4.93 7.09
N ILE A 62 2.36 5.70 6.03
CA ILE A 62 3.28 5.26 4.97
C ILE A 62 4.72 5.73 5.13
N ARG A 63 5.00 6.61 6.10
CA ARG A 63 6.31 7.24 6.30
C ARG A 63 7.45 6.22 6.37
N HIS A 64 7.22 5.10 7.07
CA HIS A 64 8.18 4.03 7.30
C HIS A 64 7.83 2.73 6.56
N MET A 65 6.86 2.77 5.64
CA MET A 65 6.45 1.59 4.91
C MET A 65 7.57 1.12 3.98
N THR A 66 7.82 -0.19 3.96
CA THR A 66 8.85 -0.81 3.10
C THR A 66 8.21 -1.56 1.94
N ILE A 67 9.02 -1.93 0.94
CA ILE A 67 8.54 -2.74 -0.19
C ILE A 67 8.07 -4.11 0.32
N GLU A 68 8.79 -4.71 1.26
CA GLU A 68 8.46 -6.01 1.86
C GLU A 68 7.13 -5.95 2.62
N GLU A 69 6.86 -4.85 3.32
CA GLU A 69 5.57 -4.64 3.99
C GLU A 69 4.44 -4.55 2.96
N ILE A 70 4.65 -3.84 1.84
CA ILE A 70 3.67 -3.77 0.74
C ILE A 70 3.45 -5.15 0.13
N GLN A 71 4.52 -5.91 -0.15
CA GLN A 71 4.42 -7.28 -0.65
C GLN A 71 3.63 -8.17 0.31
N GLY A 72 3.88 -8.05 1.61
CA GLY A 72 3.10 -8.74 2.63
C GLY A 72 1.62 -8.37 2.54
N LEU A 73 1.30 -7.08 2.53
CA LEU A 73 -0.08 -6.59 2.45
C LEU A 73 -0.81 -7.07 1.18
N LEU A 74 -0.12 -7.16 0.04
CA LEU A 74 -0.64 -7.71 -1.22
C LEU A 74 -0.82 -9.24 -1.16
N GLY A 75 0.13 -9.96 -0.54
CA GLY A 75 0.09 -11.41 -0.42
C GLY A 75 -0.97 -11.91 0.57
N PHE A 76 -1.31 -11.10 1.57
CA PHE A 76 -2.40 -11.38 2.50
C PHE A 76 -3.75 -10.98 1.91
N HIS A 77 -4.22 -11.63 0.84
CA HIS A 77 -5.65 -11.67 0.59
C HIS A 77 -6.31 -12.52 1.68
N VAL A 78 -6.82 -11.87 2.73
CA VAL A 78 -7.70 -12.54 3.69
C VAL A 78 -8.95 -12.88 2.89
N LYS A 79 -9.17 -14.18 2.68
CA LYS A 79 -10.39 -14.71 2.06
C LYS A 79 -11.61 -14.35 2.90
#